data_AF-A0A0F9LN12-F1
#
_entry.id   AF-A0A0F9LN12-F1
#
_cell.length_a   1.000
_cell.length_b   1.000
_cell.length_c   1.000
_cell.angle_alpha   90.00
_cell.angle_beta   90.00
_cell.angle_gamma   90.00
#
_symmetry.space_group_name_H-M   'P 1'
#
loop_
_entity.id
_entity.type
_entity.pdbx_description
1 polymer ?
#
loop_
_entity_poly.entity_id
_entity_poly.type
_entity_poly.pdbx_seq_one_letter_code
_entity_poly.pdbx_strand_id
1 'polypeptide(L)'
;MALADCKFAWRIATQVVVFAAAIGFVPAIVHAHEDETHCAAIAKSISDAGFGDVVTVSCNDGQTLIASDTYPDHPMMTGIVGSNEQVPVPAENYVSPIPLQPVLGSEPHTRDAALGVAVNGVPIYDYTGGGEMSVADLSEHQAEQDTVLTQQLDICGGHAGRGDDYHYHATPSCMIAQMPNAGPDAIIGWAFDGYPIYGDTNPDGTTIAPGDLDVCNGQPDPVYGYRYHTSKGVPYIIQCLRGQTAAMKDLPRVPPLEPSGWGWGGGMTPGVPPRGGVQNLVFTQDASGLRSMTYSYEGEDYYMNYTPSETADCYNFETRRVTDGGEVFTGELCR
;
A
#
# COMPACT_ATOMS: atom_id res chain seq x y z
N MET A 1 -54.36 -63.79 61.58
CA MET A 1 -52.89 -63.81 61.44
C MET A 1 -52.60 -63.85 59.96
N ALA A 2 -52.25 -62.71 59.37
CA ALA A 2 -51.90 -62.58 57.96
C ALA A 2 -50.42 -62.20 57.85
N LEU A 3 -49.78 -62.77 56.84
CA LEU A 3 -48.35 -62.75 56.52
C LEU A 3 -47.79 -61.33 56.35
N ALA A 4 -46.54 -61.14 56.76
CA ALA A 4 -45.72 -59.98 56.40
C ALA A 4 -44.40 -60.45 55.78
N ASP A 5 -44.23 -60.05 54.52
CA ASP A 5 -43.03 -60.15 53.69
C ASP A 5 -41.88 -59.27 54.21
N CYS A 6 -40.64 -59.67 53.92
CA CYS A 6 -39.59 -58.69 53.65
C CYS A 6 -38.53 -59.27 52.69
N LYS A 7 -38.56 -58.79 51.44
CA LYS A 7 -37.56 -59.03 50.40
C LYS A 7 -36.52 -57.91 50.40
N PHE A 8 -35.25 -58.28 50.38
CA PHE A 8 -34.12 -57.38 50.17
C PHE A 8 -34.03 -57.02 48.68
N ALA A 9 -34.09 -55.73 48.34
CA ALA A 9 -33.92 -55.22 46.98
C ALA A 9 -32.75 -54.23 46.94
N TRP A 10 -31.67 -54.61 46.24
CA TRP A 10 -30.60 -53.71 45.84
C TRP A 10 -31.12 -52.76 44.75
N ARG A 11 -31.03 -51.44 44.99
CA ARG A 11 -31.30 -50.41 43.98
C ARG A 11 -29.99 -50.05 43.29
N ILE A 12 -29.85 -50.44 42.02
CA ILE A 12 -28.84 -49.90 41.11
C ILE A 12 -29.38 -48.56 40.62
N ALA A 13 -28.68 -47.47 40.92
CA ALA A 13 -29.00 -46.14 40.38
C ALA A 13 -28.47 -46.05 38.94
N THR A 14 -29.37 -46.07 37.96
CA THR A 14 -29.04 -45.77 36.57
C THR A 14 -28.91 -44.25 36.42
N GLN A 15 -27.69 -43.73 36.28
CA GLN A 15 -27.48 -42.35 35.86
C GLN A 15 -27.83 -42.23 34.37
N VAL A 16 -28.88 -41.46 34.07
CA VAL A 16 -29.20 -41.04 32.72
C VAL A 16 -28.27 -39.88 32.38
N VAL A 17 -27.26 -40.13 31.54
CA VAL A 17 -26.48 -39.07 30.91
C VAL A 17 -27.31 -38.53 29.74
N VAL A 18 -27.87 -37.34 29.92
CA VAL A 18 -28.50 -36.59 28.82
C VAL A 18 -27.38 -35.94 28.01
N PHE A 19 -27.08 -36.49 26.83
CA PHE A 19 -26.30 -35.78 25.82
C PHE A 19 -27.19 -34.68 25.22
N ALA A 20 -27.01 -33.44 25.69
CA ALA A 20 -27.50 -32.27 24.97
C ALA A 20 -26.61 -32.10 23.72
N ALA A 21 -27.14 -32.48 22.55
CA ALA A 21 -26.54 -32.10 21.29
C ALA A 21 -26.73 -30.58 21.12
N ALA A 22 -25.72 -29.81 21.49
CA ALA A 22 -25.63 -28.41 21.10
C ALA A 22 -25.42 -28.37 19.58
N ILE A 23 -26.49 -28.14 18.84
CA ILE A 23 -26.40 -27.76 17.42
C ILE A 23 -25.84 -26.34 17.41
N GLY A 24 -24.52 -26.22 17.30
CA GLY A 24 -23.87 -24.96 16.99
C GLY A 24 -24.27 -24.55 15.58
N PHE A 25 -25.11 -23.53 15.47
CA PHE A 25 -25.31 -22.82 14.21
C PHE A 25 -24.02 -22.05 13.91
N VAL A 26 -23.30 -22.46 12.87
CA VAL A 26 -22.07 -21.78 12.42
C VAL A 26 -22.47 -20.57 11.53
N PRO A 27 -21.81 -19.40 11.61
CA PRO A 27 -22.27 -18.12 11.05
C PRO A 27 -22.00 -17.92 9.55
N ALA A 28 -21.94 -19.00 8.74
CA ALA A 28 -21.46 -18.93 7.36
C ALA A 28 -22.25 -17.97 6.43
N ILE A 29 -23.54 -17.77 6.67
CA ILE A 29 -24.39 -16.89 5.84
C ILE A 29 -24.12 -15.40 6.14
N VAL A 30 -23.82 -15.05 7.39
CA VAL A 30 -23.56 -13.65 7.78
C VAL A 30 -22.23 -13.18 7.22
N HIS A 31 -21.18 -14.00 7.35
CA HIS A 31 -19.86 -13.68 6.81
C HIS A 31 -19.85 -13.57 5.28
N ALA A 32 -20.56 -14.44 4.56
CA ALA A 32 -20.64 -14.35 3.10
C ALA A 32 -21.33 -13.06 2.61
N HIS A 33 -22.34 -12.57 3.34
CA HIS A 33 -22.98 -11.28 3.04
C HIS A 33 -22.06 -10.10 3.34
N GLU A 34 -21.31 -10.14 4.44
CA GLU A 34 -20.33 -9.11 4.78
C GLU A 34 -19.19 -9.07 3.74
N ASP A 35 -18.69 -10.24 3.29
CA ASP A 35 -17.68 -10.36 2.23
C ASP A 35 -18.14 -9.71 0.92
N GLU A 36 -19.36 -10.01 0.49
CA GLU A 36 -19.95 -9.45 -0.72
C GLU A 36 -20.08 -7.92 -0.62
N THR A 37 -20.50 -7.40 0.55
CA THR A 37 -20.62 -5.95 0.75
C THR A 37 -19.27 -5.24 0.75
N HIS A 38 -18.22 -5.84 1.32
CA HIS A 38 -16.90 -5.22 1.38
C HIS A 38 -16.21 -5.25 0.01
N CYS A 39 -16.28 -6.38 -0.69
CA CYS A 39 -15.83 -6.50 -2.08
C CYS A 39 -16.51 -5.45 -2.97
N ALA A 40 -17.84 -5.31 -2.86
CA ALA A 40 -18.59 -4.31 -3.60
C ALA A 40 -18.18 -2.88 -3.25
N ALA A 41 -17.86 -2.60 -1.99
CA ALA A 41 -17.37 -1.28 -1.57
C ALA A 41 -16.00 -0.95 -2.21
N ILE A 42 -15.07 -1.90 -2.23
CA ILE A 42 -13.75 -1.73 -2.88
C ILE A 42 -13.92 -1.49 -4.39
N ALA A 43 -14.70 -2.34 -5.07
CA ALA A 43 -14.97 -2.18 -6.49
C ALA A 43 -15.63 -0.83 -6.80
N LYS A 44 -16.58 -0.41 -5.96
CA LYS A 44 -17.28 0.87 -6.10
C LYS A 44 -16.35 2.05 -5.86
N SER A 45 -15.47 2.02 -4.85
CA SER A 45 -14.55 3.13 -4.59
C SER A 45 -13.63 3.39 -5.79
N ILE A 46 -13.15 2.34 -6.46
CA ILE A 46 -12.30 2.44 -7.65
C ILE A 46 -13.09 2.96 -8.85
N SER A 47 -14.30 2.42 -9.07
CA SER A 47 -15.15 2.84 -10.19
C SER A 47 -15.62 4.29 -10.05
N ASP A 48 -16.06 4.72 -8.86
CA ASP A 48 -16.51 6.08 -8.61
C ASP A 48 -15.36 7.09 -8.70
N ALA A 49 -14.15 6.67 -8.33
CA ALA A 49 -12.90 7.43 -8.46
C ALA A 49 -12.44 7.57 -9.92
N GLY A 50 -13.05 6.84 -10.86
CA GLY A 50 -12.74 6.95 -12.29
C GLY A 50 -11.54 6.11 -12.75
N PHE A 51 -11.06 5.15 -11.93
CA PHE A 51 -9.88 4.35 -12.24
C PHE A 51 -10.18 2.90 -12.67
N GLY A 52 -11.46 2.57 -12.90
CA GLY A 52 -11.89 1.22 -13.28
C GLY A 52 -11.33 0.70 -14.62
N ASP A 53 -10.79 1.57 -15.47
CA ASP A 53 -10.16 1.18 -16.75
C ASP A 53 -8.69 0.74 -16.58
N VAL A 54 -8.03 1.13 -15.48
CA VAL A 54 -6.60 0.83 -15.20
C VAL A 54 -6.41 -0.08 -13.99
N VAL A 55 -7.44 -0.22 -13.15
CA VAL A 55 -7.44 -1.10 -11.98
C VAL A 55 -8.48 -2.20 -12.15
N THR A 56 -8.04 -3.45 -12.00
CA THR A 56 -8.94 -4.60 -11.99
C THR A 56 -9.19 -5.10 -10.57
N VAL A 57 -10.43 -5.51 -10.30
CA VAL A 57 -10.86 -5.99 -9.00
C VAL A 57 -11.42 -7.40 -9.16
N SER A 58 -10.91 -8.34 -8.37
CA SER A 58 -11.46 -9.69 -8.30
C SER A 58 -11.56 -10.14 -6.85
N CYS A 59 -12.68 -10.76 -6.47
CA CYS A 59 -12.91 -11.21 -5.12
C CYS A 59 -12.95 -12.73 -5.08
N ASN A 60 -12.08 -13.32 -4.27
CA ASN A 60 -11.97 -14.75 -4.09
C ASN A 60 -11.41 -15.06 -2.69
N ASP A 61 -11.75 -16.22 -2.15
CA ASP A 61 -11.09 -16.79 -0.96
C ASP A 61 -10.96 -15.83 0.25
N GLY A 62 -11.99 -15.01 0.51
CA GLY A 62 -12.03 -14.08 1.66
C GLY A 62 -11.21 -12.80 1.49
N GLN A 63 -10.75 -12.51 0.28
CA GLN A 63 -9.98 -11.31 -0.06
C GLN A 63 -10.45 -10.70 -1.38
N THR A 64 -10.16 -9.41 -1.54
CA THR A 64 -10.17 -8.72 -2.81
C THR A 64 -8.76 -8.60 -3.33
N LEU A 65 -8.53 -9.00 -4.58
CA LEU A 65 -7.30 -8.78 -5.32
C LEU A 65 -7.49 -7.55 -6.21
N ILE A 66 -6.77 -6.47 -5.89
CA ILE A 66 -6.72 -5.25 -6.67
C ILE A 66 -5.44 -5.32 -7.53
N ALA A 67 -5.56 -5.43 -8.84
CA ALA A 67 -4.41 -5.53 -9.74
C ALA A 67 -4.27 -4.30 -10.65
N SER A 68 -3.03 -3.82 -10.81
CA SER A 68 -2.66 -2.66 -11.65
C SER A 68 -1.19 -2.77 -12.10
N ASP A 69 -0.69 -1.74 -12.79
CA ASP A 69 0.71 -1.59 -13.18
C ASP A 69 1.50 -0.65 -12.25
N THR A 70 0.90 -0.19 -11.14
CA THR A 70 1.45 0.82 -10.19
C THR A 70 1.81 2.17 -10.81
N TYR A 71 1.45 2.45 -12.06
CA TYR A 71 1.95 3.58 -12.83
C TYR A 71 0.85 4.63 -13.09
N PRO A 72 0.83 5.75 -12.35
CA PRO A 72 -0.27 6.70 -12.44
C PRO A 72 -0.21 7.60 -13.68
N ASP A 73 -1.38 7.97 -14.21
CA ASP A 73 -1.54 8.99 -15.26
C ASP A 73 -1.61 10.41 -14.68
N HIS A 74 -0.60 10.79 -13.91
CA HIS A 74 -0.41 12.17 -13.41
C HIS A 74 1.08 12.52 -13.41
N PRO A 75 1.46 13.80 -13.20
CA PRO A 75 2.88 14.15 -13.09
C PRO A 75 3.57 13.31 -12.01
N MET A 76 4.76 12.80 -12.31
CA MET A 76 5.59 12.05 -11.38
C MET A 76 6.96 12.72 -11.25
N MET A 77 7.66 12.48 -10.14
CA MET A 77 9.05 12.86 -9.82
C MET A 77 9.37 14.36 -9.86
N THR A 78 8.54 15.17 -10.50
CA THR A 78 8.81 16.58 -10.80
C THR A 78 8.81 17.40 -9.53
N GLY A 79 9.85 18.20 -9.34
CA GLY A 79 10.02 19.06 -8.16
C GLY A 79 10.76 18.40 -6.99
N ILE A 80 11.15 17.12 -7.11
CA ILE A 80 12.00 16.46 -6.11
C ILE A 80 13.36 17.17 -6.03
N VAL A 81 13.80 17.44 -4.80
CA VAL A 81 15.13 18.01 -4.51
C VAL A 81 16.04 16.94 -3.93
N GLY A 82 15.56 16.16 -2.96
CA GLY A 82 16.28 15.03 -2.37
C GLY A 82 16.21 13.77 -3.22
N SER A 83 16.52 13.85 -4.51
CA SER A 83 16.38 12.69 -5.42
C SER A 83 17.17 11.48 -4.92
N ASN A 84 16.54 10.31 -4.88
CA ASN A 84 17.20 9.02 -4.63
C ASN A 84 17.76 8.37 -5.92
N GLU A 85 17.70 9.09 -7.06
CA GLU A 85 18.11 8.62 -8.39
C GLU A 85 17.51 7.25 -8.78
N GLN A 86 16.21 7.10 -8.50
CA GLN A 86 15.33 6.05 -9.01
C GLN A 86 14.31 6.67 -9.98
N VAL A 87 13.74 5.86 -10.88
CA VAL A 87 12.72 6.32 -11.84
C VAL A 87 11.48 5.44 -11.76
N PRO A 88 10.28 6.00 -11.98
CA PRO A 88 9.07 5.19 -11.94
C PRO A 88 9.04 4.31 -13.20
N VAL A 89 8.83 3.01 -13.04
CA VAL A 89 8.72 1.98 -14.08
C VAL A 89 7.49 1.12 -13.78
N PRO A 90 6.56 0.89 -14.72
CA PRO A 90 5.33 0.14 -14.48
C PRO A 90 5.57 -1.30 -14.02
N ALA A 91 5.01 -1.67 -12.86
CA ALA A 91 5.06 -3.03 -12.30
C ALA A 91 3.81 -3.79 -12.72
N GLU A 92 3.86 -4.37 -13.92
CA GLU A 92 2.74 -5.05 -14.54
C GLU A 92 2.19 -6.17 -13.64
N ASN A 93 0.86 -6.25 -13.54
CA ASN A 93 0.16 -7.25 -12.73
C ASN A 93 0.53 -7.23 -11.23
N TYR A 94 0.88 -6.06 -10.67
CA TYR A 94 1.03 -5.92 -9.23
C TYR A 94 -0.33 -6.13 -8.55
N VAL A 95 -0.43 -7.16 -7.72
CA VAL A 95 -1.67 -7.54 -7.03
C VAL A 95 -1.59 -7.18 -5.55
N SER A 96 -2.53 -6.34 -5.11
CA SER A 96 -2.74 -5.98 -3.71
C SER A 96 -3.88 -6.80 -3.10
N PRO A 97 -3.60 -7.72 -2.16
CA PRO A 97 -4.63 -8.49 -1.46
C PRO A 97 -5.21 -7.68 -0.29
N ILE A 98 -6.52 -7.51 -0.27
CA ILE A 98 -7.27 -6.79 0.76
C ILE A 98 -8.23 -7.77 1.44
N PRO A 99 -8.06 -8.10 2.74
CA PRO A 99 -8.99 -8.95 3.47
C PRO A 99 -10.41 -8.39 3.48
N LEU A 100 -11.42 -9.24 3.25
CA LEU A 100 -12.83 -8.83 3.26
C LEU A 100 -13.43 -8.75 4.68
N GLN A 101 -12.80 -9.42 5.64
CA GLN A 101 -13.19 -9.43 7.06
C GLN A 101 -12.04 -8.89 7.91
N PRO A 102 -11.81 -7.57 7.91
CA PRO A 102 -10.75 -7.00 8.73
C PRO A 102 -11.04 -7.24 10.22
N VAL A 103 -10.04 -7.67 10.97
CA VAL A 103 -10.14 -7.87 12.42
C VAL A 103 -9.16 -6.94 13.10
N LEU A 104 -9.67 -6.00 13.89
CA LEU A 104 -8.82 -5.04 14.60
C LEU A 104 -7.92 -5.77 15.60
N GLY A 105 -6.61 -5.52 15.48
CA GLY A 105 -5.57 -6.01 16.39
C GLY A 105 -5.31 -5.06 17.55
N SER A 106 -4.62 -5.59 18.55
CA SER A 106 -4.17 -4.82 19.73
C SER A 106 -2.85 -4.10 19.52
N GLU A 107 -2.03 -4.53 18.56
CA GLU A 107 -0.69 -4.00 18.29
C GLU A 107 -0.59 -3.50 16.85
N PRO A 108 0.22 -2.46 16.57
CA PRO A 108 0.49 -2.02 15.22
C PRO A 108 1.49 -2.95 14.51
N HIS A 109 1.41 -2.99 13.18
CA HIS A 109 2.33 -3.71 12.32
C HIS A 109 2.99 -2.76 11.32
N THR A 110 4.31 -2.81 11.23
CA THR A 110 5.12 -2.03 10.28
C THR A 110 5.77 -2.96 9.25
N ARG A 111 6.28 -2.38 8.16
CA ARG A 111 7.11 -3.06 7.16
C ARG A 111 7.77 -2.01 6.25
N ASP A 112 8.98 -2.30 5.77
CA ASP A 112 9.65 -1.56 4.68
C ASP A 112 9.06 -1.93 3.30
N ALA A 113 7.76 -1.68 3.09
CA ALA A 113 7.04 -1.84 1.83
C ALA A 113 5.64 -1.20 1.93
N ALA A 114 4.88 -1.27 0.85
CA ALA A 114 3.49 -0.82 0.81
C ALA A 114 2.68 -1.35 2.01
N LEU A 115 1.92 -0.45 2.65
CA LEU A 115 0.93 -0.73 3.69
C LEU A 115 -0.48 -0.81 3.11
N GLY A 116 -0.67 -0.32 1.89
CA GLY A 116 -1.95 -0.33 1.20
C GLY A 116 -1.80 0.02 -0.28
N VAL A 117 -2.94 0.22 -0.92
CA VAL A 117 -3.03 0.59 -2.35
C VAL A 117 -4.06 1.70 -2.51
N ALA A 118 -3.73 2.72 -3.31
CA ALA A 118 -4.63 3.79 -3.67
C ALA A 118 -5.67 3.30 -4.70
N VAL A 119 -6.78 4.03 -4.86
CA VAL A 119 -7.85 3.66 -5.81
C VAL A 119 -7.41 3.69 -7.29
N ASN A 120 -6.29 4.31 -7.61
CA ASN A 120 -5.65 4.24 -8.94
C ASN A 120 -4.64 3.09 -9.08
N GLY A 121 -4.50 2.21 -8.08
CA GLY A 121 -3.60 1.06 -8.10
C GLY A 121 -2.18 1.34 -7.61
N VAL A 122 -1.84 2.60 -7.33
CA VAL A 122 -0.51 2.98 -6.85
C VAL A 122 -0.33 2.55 -5.38
N PRO A 123 0.80 1.91 -5.02
CA PRO A 123 1.07 1.55 -3.63
C PRO A 123 1.15 2.75 -2.69
N ILE A 124 0.77 2.53 -1.42
CA ILE A 124 0.86 3.53 -0.35
C ILE A 124 1.83 3.00 0.71
N TYR A 125 2.86 3.79 1.00
CA TYR A 125 3.90 3.49 2.00
C TYR A 125 3.70 4.38 3.23
N ASP A 126 4.44 4.10 4.31
CA ASP A 126 4.57 5.05 5.42
C ASP A 126 5.32 6.32 5.00
N TYR A 127 5.44 7.32 5.86
CA TYR A 127 6.04 8.61 5.47
C TYR A 127 7.57 8.61 5.29
N THR A 128 8.24 7.52 5.61
CA THR A 128 9.71 7.41 5.62
C THR A 128 10.26 6.89 4.29
N GLY A 129 11.44 7.37 3.89
CA GLY A 129 12.04 7.08 2.57
C GLY A 129 12.87 5.79 2.51
N GLY A 130 12.88 4.98 3.58
CA GLY A 130 13.50 3.66 3.56
C GLY A 130 14.04 3.18 4.91
N GLY A 131 14.00 1.87 5.08
CA GLY A 131 14.31 1.21 6.34
C GLY A 131 13.04 0.98 7.14
N GLU A 132 12.84 -0.25 7.62
CA GLU A 132 11.63 -0.58 8.37
C GLU A 132 11.63 0.18 9.70
N MET A 133 10.64 1.07 9.88
CA MET A 133 10.32 1.58 11.21
C MET A 133 9.95 0.39 12.11
N SER A 134 10.59 0.28 13.27
CA SER A 134 10.12 -0.64 14.29
C SER A 134 8.84 -0.11 14.92
N VAL A 135 8.09 -0.98 15.61
CA VAL A 135 6.92 -0.56 16.40
C VAL A 135 7.29 0.50 17.45
N ALA A 136 8.52 0.51 17.97
CA ALA A 136 8.97 1.53 18.92
C ALA A 136 9.13 2.91 18.25
N ASP A 137 9.61 2.93 17.00
CA ASP A 137 9.87 4.14 16.25
C ASP A 137 8.59 4.92 15.93
N LEU A 138 7.44 4.23 15.85
CA LEU A 138 6.12 4.84 15.62
C LEU A 138 5.74 5.95 16.63
N SER A 139 6.31 5.89 17.83
CA SER A 139 6.05 6.88 18.88
C SER A 139 6.90 8.14 18.77
N GLU A 140 7.87 8.17 17.85
CA GLU A 140 8.82 9.26 17.65
C GLU A 140 8.87 9.68 16.18
N HIS A 141 8.98 10.99 15.93
CA HIS A 141 9.10 11.48 14.56
C HIS A 141 10.51 11.22 14.02
N GLN A 142 10.59 10.40 12.97
CA GLN A 142 11.83 10.04 12.27
C GLN A 142 12.21 11.12 11.25
N ALA A 143 12.55 12.31 11.73
CA ALA A 143 12.77 13.50 10.88
C ALA A 143 13.86 13.33 9.80
N GLU A 144 14.87 12.49 10.04
CA GLU A 144 15.94 12.21 9.06
C GLU A 144 15.50 11.28 7.93
N GLN A 145 14.41 10.54 8.13
CA GLN A 145 13.85 9.61 7.14
C GLN A 145 12.55 10.13 6.52
N ASP A 146 11.94 11.18 7.09
CA ASP A 146 10.72 11.83 6.62
C ASP A 146 10.89 12.31 5.17
N THR A 147 10.15 11.71 4.25
CA THR A 147 10.24 12.00 2.80
C THR A 147 9.83 13.43 2.44
N VAL A 148 8.95 14.06 3.22
CA VAL A 148 8.56 15.47 3.05
C VAL A 148 9.71 16.37 3.48
N LEU A 149 10.28 16.14 4.68
CA LEU A 149 11.37 16.97 5.20
C LEU A 149 12.67 16.81 4.41
N THR A 150 12.94 15.60 3.94
CA THR A 150 14.08 15.30 3.06
C THR A 150 13.84 15.66 1.60
N GLN A 151 12.66 16.21 1.28
CA GLN A 151 12.27 16.70 -0.06
C GLN A 151 12.39 15.62 -1.15
N GLN A 152 12.04 14.39 -0.80
CA GLN A 152 12.05 13.22 -1.67
C GLN A 152 10.76 13.06 -2.47
N LEU A 153 9.71 13.82 -2.15
CA LEU A 153 8.41 13.71 -2.82
C LEU A 153 8.25 14.71 -3.95
N ASP A 154 7.56 14.27 -4.99
CA ASP A 154 7.10 15.14 -6.06
C ASP A 154 5.88 15.97 -5.62
N ILE A 155 5.38 16.78 -6.55
CA ILE A 155 4.20 17.63 -6.34
C ILE A 155 2.90 16.86 -6.04
N CYS A 156 2.87 15.54 -6.26
CA CYS A 156 1.73 14.67 -6.11
C CYS A 156 1.78 13.83 -4.81
N GLY A 157 2.84 13.97 -4.00
CA GLY A 157 2.99 13.29 -2.71
C GLY A 157 3.62 11.90 -2.79
N GLY A 158 4.28 11.58 -3.90
CA GLY A 158 4.95 10.29 -4.12
C GLY A 158 6.33 10.41 -4.73
N HIS A 159 7.00 9.26 -4.89
CA HIS A 159 8.27 9.14 -5.62
C HIS A 159 8.47 7.70 -6.11
N ALA A 160 9.56 7.47 -6.85
CA ALA A 160 10.03 6.14 -7.21
C ALA A 160 11.02 5.59 -6.18
N GLY A 161 10.80 4.38 -5.67
CA GLY A 161 11.68 3.73 -4.69
C GLY A 161 12.63 2.71 -5.32
N ARG A 162 13.23 1.86 -4.49
CA ARG A 162 14.23 0.85 -4.92
C ARG A 162 13.72 -0.21 -5.89
N GLY A 163 12.41 -0.39 -5.97
CA GLY A 163 11.79 -1.25 -6.97
C GLY A 163 11.72 -0.57 -8.34
N ASP A 164 12.15 0.70 -8.47
CA ASP A 164 11.79 1.61 -9.55
C ASP A 164 10.25 1.66 -9.71
N ASP A 165 9.50 1.55 -8.61
CA ASP A 165 8.04 1.67 -8.55
C ASP A 165 7.65 3.03 -7.97
N TYR A 166 6.65 3.67 -8.58
CA TYR A 166 6.08 4.90 -8.02
C TYR A 166 5.13 4.56 -6.86
N HIS A 167 5.22 5.30 -5.76
CA HIS A 167 4.32 5.14 -4.62
C HIS A 167 4.17 6.42 -3.81
N TYR A 168 3.08 6.49 -3.02
CA TYR A 168 2.78 7.64 -2.18
C TYR A 168 3.33 7.46 -0.75
N HIS A 169 3.91 8.52 -0.21
CA HIS A 169 4.29 8.65 1.22
C HIS A 169 3.51 9.76 1.93
N ALA A 170 2.74 10.55 1.18
CA ALA A 170 1.88 11.61 1.68
C ALA A 170 0.54 11.58 0.94
N THR A 171 -0.32 12.56 1.20
CA THR A 171 -1.61 12.71 0.50
C THR A 171 -1.42 12.63 -1.03
N PRO A 172 -2.06 11.68 -1.73
CA PRO A 172 -2.01 11.52 -3.19
C PRO A 172 -2.75 12.65 -3.93
N SER A 173 -2.23 13.87 -3.84
CA SER A 173 -2.97 15.10 -4.17
C SER A 173 -3.43 15.14 -5.64
N CYS A 174 -2.58 14.70 -6.57
CA CYS A 174 -2.90 14.66 -7.99
C CYS A 174 -3.93 13.59 -8.34
N MET A 175 -3.82 12.40 -7.73
CA MET A 175 -4.81 11.32 -7.90
C MET A 175 -6.18 11.77 -7.38
N ILE A 176 -6.23 12.37 -6.18
CA ILE A 176 -7.47 12.91 -5.61
C ILE A 176 -8.06 14.01 -6.51
N ALA A 177 -7.24 14.87 -7.09
CA ALA A 177 -7.70 15.92 -8.00
C ALA A 177 -8.32 15.37 -9.31
N GLN A 178 -7.99 14.14 -9.70
CA GLN A 178 -8.56 13.47 -10.87
C GLN A 178 -9.87 12.73 -10.55
N MET A 179 -10.13 12.42 -9.28
CA MET A 179 -11.31 11.66 -8.88
C MET A 179 -12.60 12.45 -9.15
N PRO A 180 -13.54 11.92 -9.96
CA PRO A 180 -14.84 12.55 -10.18
C PRO A 180 -15.70 12.66 -8.91
N ASN A 181 -15.51 11.72 -7.98
CA ASN A 181 -16.18 11.69 -6.68
C ASN A 181 -15.35 12.31 -5.54
N ALA A 182 -14.30 13.08 -5.84
CA ALA A 182 -13.46 13.70 -4.82
C ALA A 182 -14.32 14.43 -3.76
N GLY A 183 -14.16 14.04 -2.50
CA GLY A 183 -14.98 14.54 -1.40
C GLY A 183 -14.62 13.88 -0.07
N PRO A 184 -15.20 14.35 1.04
CA PRO A 184 -14.90 13.83 2.38
C PRO A 184 -15.17 12.32 2.55
N ASP A 185 -16.22 11.80 1.93
CA ASP A 185 -16.62 10.39 1.96
C ASP A 185 -15.96 9.53 0.87
N ALA A 186 -15.08 10.12 0.05
CA ALA A 186 -14.35 9.37 -0.95
C ALA A 186 -13.26 8.52 -0.28
N ILE A 187 -13.33 7.21 -0.46
CA ILE A 187 -12.23 6.30 -0.15
C ILE A 187 -11.15 6.52 -1.20
N ILE A 188 -9.95 6.87 -0.76
CA ILE A 188 -8.79 7.14 -1.63
C ILE A 188 -7.86 5.92 -1.74
N GLY A 189 -8.06 4.90 -0.91
CA GLY A 189 -7.27 3.67 -0.93
C GLY A 189 -7.75 2.65 0.10
N TRP A 190 -7.09 1.51 0.12
CA TRP A 190 -7.36 0.39 1.03
C TRP A 190 -6.05 -0.12 1.61
N ALA A 191 -6.01 -0.26 2.93
CA ALA A 191 -4.87 -0.83 3.64
C ALA A 191 -4.86 -2.36 3.52
N PHE A 192 -3.68 -2.98 3.59
CA PHE A 192 -3.51 -4.44 3.47
C PHE A 192 -4.09 -5.24 4.64
N ASP A 193 -4.58 -4.56 5.68
CA ASP A 193 -5.37 -5.16 6.76
C ASP A 193 -6.88 -5.07 6.56
N GLY A 194 -7.33 -4.51 5.43
CA GLY A 194 -8.73 -4.48 5.01
C GLY A 194 -9.49 -3.20 5.35
N TYR A 195 -8.85 -2.20 5.98
CA TYR A 195 -9.54 -0.94 6.30
C TYR A 195 -9.38 0.12 5.20
N PRO A 196 -10.41 0.96 4.97
CA PRO A 196 -10.34 2.04 4.00
C PRO A 196 -9.43 3.17 4.47
N ILE A 197 -8.88 3.90 3.50
CA ILE A 197 -8.10 5.12 3.68
C ILE A 197 -8.90 6.28 3.09
N TYR A 198 -9.13 7.32 3.89
CA TYR A 198 -9.83 8.56 3.51
C TYR A 198 -8.87 9.75 3.45
N GLY A 199 -9.37 10.90 2.96
CA GLY A 199 -8.65 12.17 3.00
C GLY A 199 -8.57 12.81 4.41
N ASP A 200 -8.21 14.09 4.47
CA ASP A 200 -7.93 14.84 5.72
C ASP A 200 -9.17 15.13 6.62
N THR A 201 -10.36 14.72 6.20
CA THR A 201 -11.62 14.99 6.91
C THR A 201 -12.39 13.71 7.18
N ASN A 202 -13.30 13.75 8.15
CA ASN A 202 -14.25 12.66 8.35
C ASN A 202 -15.17 12.50 7.12
N PRO A 203 -15.74 11.31 6.88
CA PRO A 203 -16.68 11.08 5.77
C PRO A 203 -17.90 12.01 5.75
N ASP A 204 -18.30 12.55 6.91
CA ASP A 204 -19.39 13.53 7.01
C ASP A 204 -18.97 14.98 6.72
N GLY A 205 -17.70 15.21 6.35
CA GLY A 205 -17.12 16.52 6.08
C GLY A 205 -16.62 17.28 7.30
N THR A 206 -16.74 16.72 8.51
CA THR A 206 -16.21 17.37 9.71
C THR A 206 -14.68 17.30 9.76
N THR A 207 -14.07 18.34 10.35
CA THR A 207 -12.63 18.38 10.59
C THR A 207 -12.23 17.35 11.65
N ILE A 208 -11.14 16.64 11.40
CA ILE A 208 -10.51 15.75 12.39
C ILE A 208 -9.67 16.62 13.34
N ALA A 209 -9.91 16.54 14.65
CA ALA A 209 -9.17 17.38 15.60
C ALA A 209 -7.74 16.83 15.79
N PRO A 210 -6.77 17.70 16.13
CA PRO A 210 -5.42 17.24 16.46
C PRO A 210 -5.45 16.21 17.60
N GLY A 211 -4.87 15.04 17.35
CA GLY A 211 -4.81 13.93 18.32
C GLY A 211 -5.99 12.96 18.28
N ASP A 212 -6.98 13.15 17.40
CA ASP A 212 -8.06 12.19 17.20
C ASP A 212 -7.61 10.95 16.42
N LEU A 213 -6.61 11.12 15.53
CA LEU A 213 -5.96 10.02 14.85
C LEU A 213 -4.96 9.34 15.77
N ASP A 214 -4.95 8.02 15.73
CA ASP A 214 -4.03 7.20 16.48
C ASP A 214 -2.62 7.20 15.88
N VAL A 215 -1.73 6.40 16.46
CA VAL A 215 -0.34 6.28 16.00
C VAL A 215 -0.23 5.79 14.55
N CYS A 216 -1.21 5.08 13.99
CA CYS A 216 -1.18 4.64 12.60
C CYS A 216 -1.89 5.59 11.64
N ASN A 217 -2.26 6.79 12.09
CA ASN A 217 -3.04 7.78 11.36
C ASN A 217 -4.48 7.35 11.05
N GLY A 218 -5.13 6.64 11.97
CA GLY A 218 -6.52 6.22 11.81
C GLY A 218 -7.37 6.37 13.07
N GLN A 219 -8.64 5.99 12.96
CA GLN A 219 -9.65 6.15 14.01
C GLN A 219 -10.81 5.17 13.81
N PRO A 220 -11.67 4.94 14.84
CA PRO A 220 -12.84 4.07 14.71
C PRO A 220 -13.80 4.49 13.58
N ASP A 221 -14.41 3.49 12.95
CA ASP A 221 -15.36 3.68 11.86
C ASP A 221 -16.69 2.95 12.11
N PRO A 222 -17.86 3.60 11.91
CA PRO A 222 -19.15 2.96 12.16
C PRO A 222 -19.54 1.92 11.10
N VAL A 223 -18.93 1.94 9.91
CA VAL A 223 -19.21 1.03 8.79
C VAL A 223 -18.20 -0.12 8.78
N TYR A 224 -16.90 0.20 8.83
CA TYR A 224 -15.80 -0.74 8.69
C TYR A 224 -15.17 -1.13 10.03
N GLY A 225 -15.60 -0.55 11.15
CA GLY A 225 -15.00 -0.73 12.47
C GLY A 225 -13.79 0.16 12.72
N TYR A 226 -12.96 0.38 11.69
CA TYR A 226 -11.80 1.27 11.73
C TYR A 226 -11.53 1.87 10.34
N ARG A 227 -10.88 3.04 10.28
CA ARG A 227 -10.44 3.69 9.03
C ARG A 227 -9.13 4.45 9.21
N TYR A 228 -8.37 4.56 8.15
CA TYR A 228 -7.18 5.41 8.04
C TYR A 228 -7.50 6.73 7.37
N HIS A 229 -6.62 7.70 7.56
CA HIS A 229 -6.71 9.02 6.94
C HIS A 229 -5.36 9.48 6.39
N THR A 230 -5.41 10.42 5.46
CA THR A 230 -4.31 11.36 5.26
C THR A 230 -4.36 12.48 6.29
N SER A 231 -3.26 13.22 6.42
CA SER A 231 -3.20 14.37 7.32
C SER A 231 -2.19 15.40 6.82
N LYS A 232 -2.29 16.65 7.31
CA LYS A 232 -1.35 17.72 6.93
C LYS A 232 -0.01 17.65 7.66
N GLY A 233 0.00 17.04 8.83
CA GLY A 233 1.20 16.81 9.62
C GLY A 233 1.58 15.34 9.59
N VAL A 234 2.77 15.02 10.11
CA VAL A 234 3.25 13.64 10.25
C VAL A 234 2.19 12.77 10.92
N PRO A 235 1.91 11.57 10.40
CA PRO A 235 2.62 10.88 9.30
C PRO A 235 2.11 11.18 7.88
N TYR A 236 1.28 12.19 7.65
CA TYR A 236 0.71 12.61 6.35
C TYR A 236 -0.21 11.60 5.65
N ILE A 237 -0.01 10.30 5.89
CA ILE A 237 -0.76 9.14 5.40
C ILE A 237 -0.58 7.99 6.41
N ILE A 238 -1.16 6.82 6.16
CA ILE A 238 -0.98 5.63 7.01
C ILE A 238 0.51 5.33 7.27
N GLN A 239 0.88 5.03 8.51
CA GLN A 239 2.26 4.63 8.87
C GLN A 239 2.39 3.22 9.47
N CYS A 240 1.28 2.57 9.79
CA CYS A 240 1.25 1.18 10.25
C CYS A 240 -0.14 0.56 10.05
N LEU A 241 -0.20 -0.76 10.09
CA LEU A 241 -1.44 -1.52 10.05
C LEU A 241 -1.93 -1.82 11.48
N ARG A 242 -3.25 -1.82 11.69
CA ARG A 242 -3.91 -2.04 12.98
C ARG A 242 -4.70 -3.33 12.99
N GLY A 243 -5.10 -3.83 11.82
CA GLY A 243 -5.78 -5.10 11.68
C GLY A 243 -4.82 -6.28 11.60
N GLN A 244 -5.36 -7.47 11.82
CA GLN A 244 -4.67 -8.71 11.56
C GLN A 244 -4.44 -8.87 10.06
N THR A 245 -3.20 -9.13 9.67
CA THR A 245 -2.84 -9.39 8.27
C THR A 245 -2.40 -10.84 8.11
N ALA A 246 -2.33 -11.30 6.85
CA ALA A 246 -1.42 -12.39 6.52
C ALA A 246 0.00 -12.05 7.03
N ALA A 247 0.88 -13.04 7.15
CA ALA A 247 2.23 -12.78 7.65
C ALA A 247 2.87 -11.64 6.83
N MET A 248 3.35 -10.58 7.51
CA MET A 248 3.76 -9.33 6.86
C MET A 248 4.80 -9.54 5.74
N LYS A 249 5.61 -10.60 5.83
CA LYS A 249 6.59 -11.01 4.82
C LYS A 249 5.99 -11.52 3.50
N ASP A 250 4.72 -11.92 3.50
CA ASP A 250 4.03 -12.53 2.36
C ASP A 250 3.18 -11.49 1.60
N LEU A 251 3.12 -10.25 2.09
CA LEU A 251 2.48 -9.14 1.39
C LEU A 251 3.35 -8.67 0.21
N PRO A 252 2.73 -8.18 -0.88
CA PRO A 252 3.41 -7.93 -2.14
C PRO A 252 4.44 -6.81 -2.04
N ARG A 253 5.58 -6.98 -2.73
CA ARG A 253 6.64 -5.97 -2.92
C ARG A 253 7.00 -5.93 -4.40
N VAL A 254 7.27 -4.75 -4.93
CA VAL A 254 7.82 -4.63 -6.29
C VAL A 254 9.30 -5.00 -6.25
N PRO A 255 9.75 -6.03 -7.00
CA PRO A 255 11.16 -6.37 -7.06
C PRO A 255 11.93 -5.30 -7.87
N PRO A 256 13.22 -5.06 -7.55
CA PRO A 256 14.09 -4.25 -8.39
C PRO A 256 14.21 -4.82 -9.80
N LEU A 257 14.55 -3.93 -10.76
CA LEU A 257 14.85 -4.33 -12.12
C LEU A 257 16.17 -5.11 -12.20
N GLU A 258 16.20 -6.13 -13.06
CA GLU A 258 17.36 -7.01 -13.28
C GLU A 258 17.85 -6.93 -14.73
N PRO A 259 19.16 -7.03 -15.00
CA PRO A 259 19.68 -7.07 -16.38
C PRO A 259 19.13 -8.23 -17.21
N SER A 260 18.85 -7.99 -18.50
CA SER A 260 18.50 -9.06 -19.42
C SER A 260 19.73 -9.94 -19.73
N GLY A 261 19.67 -11.23 -19.33
CA GLY A 261 20.65 -12.25 -19.71
C GLY A 261 21.80 -12.55 -18.71
N TRP A 262 22.48 -13.68 -18.92
CA TRP A 262 23.68 -14.10 -18.16
C TRP A 262 24.93 -13.40 -18.72
N GLY A 263 25.10 -12.11 -18.43
CA GLY A 263 26.20 -11.30 -18.96
C GLY A 263 26.84 -10.41 -17.89
N TRP A 264 28.15 -10.18 -18.01
CA TRP A 264 29.00 -9.52 -17.01
C TRP A 264 28.84 -7.99 -16.95
N GLY A 265 27.62 -7.48 -17.18
CA GLY A 265 27.26 -6.09 -16.91
C GLY A 265 26.37 -6.07 -15.67
N GLY A 266 26.86 -5.53 -14.56
CA GLY A 266 26.03 -5.35 -13.38
C GLY A 266 24.80 -4.49 -13.71
N GLY A 267 23.68 -4.73 -13.02
CA GLY A 267 22.52 -3.83 -13.08
C GLY A 267 22.88 -2.43 -12.60
N MET A 268 21.91 -1.52 -12.69
CA MET A 268 22.09 -0.18 -12.14
C MET A 268 22.41 -0.27 -10.65
N THR A 269 23.46 0.44 -10.23
CA THR A 269 23.74 0.57 -8.80
C THR A 269 22.56 1.28 -8.13
N PRO A 270 22.18 0.90 -6.90
CA PRO A 270 21.17 1.64 -6.15
C PRO A 270 21.59 3.10 -6.01
N GLY A 271 20.68 4.01 -6.34
CA GLY A 271 20.96 5.45 -6.25
C GLY A 271 21.22 5.88 -4.80
N VAL A 272 22.13 6.84 -4.64
CA VAL A 272 22.45 7.48 -3.36
C VAL A 272 22.06 8.96 -3.48
N PRO A 273 21.22 9.49 -2.59
CA PRO A 273 20.79 10.88 -2.71
C PRO A 273 21.94 11.88 -2.80
N PRO A 274 22.02 12.70 -3.88
CA PRO A 274 23.06 13.71 -4.03
C PRO A 274 23.05 14.70 -2.86
N ARG A 275 24.22 14.90 -2.23
CA ARG A 275 24.33 15.77 -1.06
C ARG A 275 23.98 17.21 -1.44
N GLY A 276 23.09 17.82 -0.67
CA GLY A 276 22.59 19.18 -0.94
C GLY A 276 21.42 19.23 -1.94
N GLY A 277 20.99 18.08 -2.46
CA GLY A 277 19.89 17.97 -3.39
C GLY A 277 20.23 18.36 -4.82
N VAL A 278 19.34 18.01 -5.73
CA VAL A 278 19.42 18.34 -7.16
C VAL A 278 18.56 19.55 -7.48
N GLN A 279 18.69 20.10 -8.68
CA GLN A 279 17.88 21.21 -9.16
C GLN A 279 17.16 20.83 -10.47
N ASN A 280 16.01 21.45 -10.70
CA ASN A 280 15.22 21.31 -11.92
C ASN A 280 14.89 19.85 -12.28
N LEU A 281 14.66 18.99 -11.27
CA LEU A 281 14.26 17.63 -11.55
C LEU A 281 12.86 17.61 -12.16
N VAL A 282 12.78 17.09 -13.38
CA VAL A 282 11.56 16.93 -14.15
C VAL A 282 11.53 15.53 -14.72
N PHE A 283 10.35 14.91 -14.70
CA PHE A 283 10.09 13.68 -15.43
C PHE A 283 9.08 13.93 -16.55
N THR A 284 9.37 13.36 -17.72
CA THR A 284 8.53 13.50 -18.91
C THR A 284 8.34 12.15 -19.59
N GLN A 285 7.22 12.02 -20.27
CA GLN A 285 6.92 10.92 -21.17
C GLN A 285 6.45 11.49 -22.49
N ASP A 286 6.85 10.87 -23.60
CA ASP A 286 6.37 11.23 -24.93
C ASP A 286 5.65 10.08 -25.65
N ALA A 287 5.07 10.40 -26.80
CA ALA A 287 4.30 9.44 -27.61
C ALA A 287 5.14 8.31 -28.23
N SER A 288 6.47 8.39 -28.20
CA SER A 288 7.35 7.30 -28.63
C SER A 288 7.52 6.23 -27.54
N GLY A 289 7.05 6.50 -26.33
CA GLY A 289 7.30 5.66 -25.15
C GLY A 289 8.60 6.01 -24.44
N LEU A 290 9.33 7.05 -24.88
CA LEU A 290 10.47 7.58 -24.15
C LEU A 290 9.98 8.20 -22.85
N ARG A 291 10.61 7.76 -21.75
CA ARG A 291 10.44 8.28 -20.41
C ARG A 291 11.79 8.81 -19.95
N SER A 292 11.80 10.05 -19.47
CA SER A 292 13.03 10.78 -19.18
C SER A 292 12.89 11.54 -17.87
N MET A 293 13.77 11.24 -16.92
CA MET A 293 14.02 12.06 -15.74
C MET A 293 15.30 12.85 -15.96
N THR A 294 15.25 14.17 -15.86
CA THR A 294 16.42 15.07 -16.02
C THR A 294 16.56 15.97 -14.81
N TYR A 295 17.80 16.29 -14.40
CA TYR A 295 18.10 17.19 -13.30
C TYR A 295 19.53 17.74 -13.42
N SER A 296 19.82 18.82 -12.72
CA SER A 296 21.17 19.38 -12.61
C SER A 296 21.72 19.23 -11.19
N TYR A 297 23.03 19.00 -11.07
CA TYR A 297 23.75 18.93 -9.81
C TYR A 297 25.15 19.55 -9.97
N GLU A 298 25.52 20.45 -9.07
CA GLU A 298 26.83 21.15 -9.09
C GLU A 298 27.21 21.80 -10.44
N GLY A 299 26.21 22.22 -11.22
CA GLY A 299 26.41 22.90 -12.52
C GLY A 299 26.51 21.95 -13.72
N GLU A 300 26.34 20.64 -13.52
CA GLU A 300 26.31 19.61 -14.56
C GLU A 300 24.90 19.02 -14.70
N ASP A 301 24.55 18.57 -15.91
CA ASP A 301 23.26 17.94 -16.21
C ASP A 301 23.35 16.41 -16.17
N TYR A 302 22.33 15.80 -15.59
CA TYR A 302 22.18 14.35 -15.37
C TYR A 302 20.80 13.88 -15.85
N TYR A 303 20.69 12.60 -16.15
CA TYR A 303 19.46 12.03 -16.67
C TYR A 303 19.33 10.53 -16.43
N MET A 304 18.10 10.06 -16.45
CA MET A 304 17.73 8.65 -16.52
C MET A 304 16.65 8.50 -17.59
N ASN A 305 17.02 7.95 -18.74
CA ASN A 305 16.15 7.75 -19.88
C ASN A 305 15.88 6.27 -20.07
N TYR A 306 14.64 5.93 -20.43
CA TYR A 306 14.33 4.57 -20.82
C TYR A 306 13.13 4.49 -21.77
N THR A 307 13.04 3.39 -22.51
CA THR A 307 11.95 3.06 -23.44
C THR A 307 11.59 1.59 -23.28
N PRO A 308 10.33 1.16 -23.51
CA PRO A 308 10.01 -0.26 -23.63
C PRO A 308 10.90 -0.96 -24.66
N SER A 309 11.36 -2.18 -24.36
CA SER A 309 12.14 -3.00 -25.28
C SER A 309 11.25 -3.94 -26.11
N GLU A 310 11.86 -4.77 -26.97
CA GLU A 310 11.14 -5.83 -27.68
C GLU A 310 10.79 -7.01 -26.78
N THR A 311 11.48 -7.15 -25.64
CA THR A 311 11.21 -8.17 -24.62
C THR A 311 10.10 -7.67 -23.71
N ALA A 312 9.09 -8.53 -23.48
CA ALA A 312 7.98 -8.19 -22.59
C ALA A 312 8.50 -7.86 -21.17
N ASP A 313 7.96 -6.80 -20.58
CA ASP A 313 8.34 -6.29 -19.24
C ASP A 313 9.82 -5.92 -19.09
N CYS A 314 10.45 -5.53 -20.20
CA CYS A 314 11.81 -5.03 -20.23
C CYS A 314 11.88 -3.65 -20.88
N TYR A 315 12.93 -2.92 -20.52
CA TYR A 315 13.14 -1.53 -20.90
C TYR A 315 14.61 -1.29 -21.25
N ASN A 316 14.86 -0.55 -22.33
CA ASN A 316 16.19 -0.11 -22.71
C ASN A 316 16.50 1.20 -21.97
N PHE A 317 17.50 1.15 -21.08
CA PHE A 317 17.97 2.29 -20.29
C PHE A 317 19.22 2.92 -20.89
N GLU A 318 19.28 4.25 -20.77
CA GLU A 318 20.50 5.06 -20.86
C GLU A 318 20.47 6.08 -19.71
N THR A 319 21.45 6.02 -18.81
CA THR A 319 21.47 6.91 -17.62
C THR A 319 22.83 7.51 -17.41
N ARG A 320 22.86 8.78 -16.98
CA ARG A 320 24.03 9.47 -16.45
C ARG A 320 23.65 10.04 -15.09
N ARG A 321 24.11 9.43 -14.00
CA ARG A 321 23.71 9.76 -12.62
C ARG A 321 24.88 10.31 -11.81
N VAL A 322 24.58 11.02 -10.73
CA VAL A 322 25.59 11.49 -9.77
C VAL A 322 26.18 10.30 -9.00
N THR A 323 25.35 9.32 -8.64
CA THR A 323 25.77 8.07 -7.95
C THR A 323 26.92 7.38 -8.67
N ASP A 324 26.90 7.37 -10.00
CA ASP A 324 27.90 6.70 -10.84
C ASP A 324 29.05 7.63 -11.26
N GLY A 325 29.23 8.78 -10.58
CA GLY A 325 30.26 9.75 -10.93
C GLY A 325 30.07 10.40 -12.31
N GLY A 326 28.85 10.35 -12.87
CA GLY A 326 28.55 10.84 -14.21
C GLY A 326 28.98 9.91 -15.34
N GLU A 327 29.36 8.66 -15.05
CA GLU A 327 29.53 7.63 -16.08
C GLU A 327 28.19 7.24 -16.69
N VAL A 328 28.19 6.94 -17.99
CA VAL A 328 26.98 6.53 -18.70
C VAL A 328 26.78 5.03 -18.58
N PHE A 329 25.62 4.63 -18.08
CA PHE A 329 25.12 3.27 -18.14
C PHE A 329 24.19 3.11 -19.34
N THR A 330 24.33 2.00 -20.07
CA THR A 330 23.38 1.55 -21.08
C THR A 330 23.10 0.06 -20.87
N GLY A 331 21.84 -0.33 -20.93
CA GLY A 331 21.47 -1.73 -20.74
C GLY A 331 19.97 -1.95 -20.84
N GLU A 332 19.58 -3.18 -21.14
CA GLU A 332 18.18 -3.62 -21.02
C GLU A 332 17.97 -4.18 -19.61
N LEU A 333 16.97 -3.65 -18.92
CA LEU A 333 16.57 -4.11 -17.60
C LEU A 333 15.12 -4.59 -17.63
N CYS A 334 14.83 -5.65 -16.90
CA CYS A 334 13.57 -6.36 -16.89
C CYS A 334 12.99 -6.49 -15.50
N ARG A 335 11.68 -6.69 -15.43
CA ARG A 335 10.96 -7.06 -14.22
C ARG A 335 10.47 -8.51 -14.28
#